data_AF-A0A951UQT3-F1
#
_entry.id   AF-A0A951UQT3-F1
#
_cell.length_a   1.000
_cell.length_b   1.000
_cell.length_c   1.000
_cell.angle_alpha   90.00
_cell.angle_beta   90.00
_cell.angle_gamma   90.00
#
_symmetry.space_group_name_H-M   'P 1'
#
loop_
_entity.id
_entity.type
_entity.pdbx_description
1 polymer ?
#
loop_
_entity_poly.entity_id
_entity_poly.type
_entity_poly.pdbx_seq_one_letter_code
_entity_poly.pdbx_strand_id
1 'polypeptide(L)'
;MITNVNPQQIWKNCHWLFFINVQGLIICLRRFELSLAANNMAQAQIELETATTLMLASGAAMELAGSFSPQEYEHQVRPTMSPPHVKSQDFSGLMSWEHAALVEVWKRLRPVFEALPAALTAQHDSFVAAYFSLSHAHKAVCQKFGGGEMGSLRCDRSTATSTLDKFTQSRWQLLDPNRRAAAGCPFRS
;
A
#
# COMPACT_ATOMS: atom_id res chain seq x y z
N MET A 1 -33.27 10.12 -0.14
CA MET A 1 -32.43 11.14 -0.81
C MET A 1 -30.99 10.73 -0.54
N ILE A 2 -30.32 10.06 -1.48
CA ILE A 2 -28.91 9.70 -1.32
C ILE A 2 -28.14 11.01 -1.43
N THR A 3 -27.49 11.44 -0.35
CA THR A 3 -26.59 12.60 -0.39
C THR A 3 -25.52 12.30 -1.43
N ASN A 4 -25.46 13.09 -2.50
CA ASN A 4 -24.39 13.00 -3.49
C ASN A 4 -23.07 13.30 -2.75
N VAL A 5 -22.32 12.25 -2.41
CA VAL A 5 -21.04 12.39 -1.71
C VAL A 5 -20.03 12.94 -2.72
N ASN A 6 -19.35 14.04 -2.38
CA ASN A 6 -18.46 14.74 -3.31
C ASN A 6 -17.21 13.87 -3.65
N PRO A 7 -16.94 13.57 -4.93
CA PRO A 7 -15.77 12.78 -5.35
C PRO A 7 -14.42 13.30 -4.84
N GLN A 8 -14.23 14.62 -4.78
CA GLN A 8 -12.99 15.20 -4.23
C GLN A 8 -12.85 14.95 -2.73
N GLN A 9 -13.97 14.98 -1.99
CA GLN A 9 -13.96 14.69 -0.54
C GLN A 9 -13.67 13.21 -0.31
N ILE A 10 -14.29 12.31 -1.08
CA ILE A 10 -13.98 10.87 -1.04
C ILE A 10 -12.49 10.66 -1.30
N TRP A 11 -11.97 11.21 -2.40
CA TRP A 11 -10.56 11.08 -2.77
C TRP A 11 -9.65 11.55 -1.63
N LYS A 12 -9.84 12.77 -1.12
CA LYS A 12 -8.99 13.35 -0.06
C LYS A 12 -9.06 12.56 1.25
N ASN A 13 -10.28 12.28 1.74
CA ASN A 13 -10.48 11.64 3.03
C ASN A 13 -9.94 10.20 3.03
N CYS A 14 -10.16 9.46 1.94
CA CYS A 14 -9.65 8.11 1.83
C CYS A 14 -8.12 8.06 1.69
N HIS A 15 -7.50 9.04 1.02
CA HIS A 15 -6.04 9.17 1.04
C HIS A 15 -5.49 9.52 2.43
N TRP A 16 -6.17 10.38 3.19
CA TRP A 16 -5.80 10.63 4.59
C TRP A 16 -5.90 9.37 5.45
N LEU A 17 -6.97 8.60 5.31
CA LEU A 17 -7.12 7.32 6.00
C LEU A 17 -5.97 6.36 5.65
N PHE A 18 -5.62 6.27 4.36
CA PHE A 18 -4.47 5.49 3.92
C PHE A 18 -3.18 5.93 4.61
N PHE A 19 -2.88 7.24 4.67
CA PHE A 19 -1.66 7.72 5.33
C PHE A 19 -1.65 7.44 6.84
N ILE A 20 -2.79 7.57 7.51
CA ILE A 20 -2.91 7.22 8.93
C ILE A 20 -2.63 5.73 9.14
N ASN A 21 -3.19 4.86 8.30
CA ASN A 21 -2.93 3.43 8.36
C ASN A 21 -1.45 3.10 8.12
N VAL A 22 -0.79 3.79 7.17
CA VAL A 22 0.65 3.65 6.92
C VAL A 22 1.48 4.07 8.14
N GLN A 23 1.13 5.16 8.82
CA GLN A 23 1.82 5.58 10.03
C GLN A 23 1.69 4.53 11.15
N GLY A 24 0.49 3.99 11.34
CA GLY A 24 0.27 2.87 12.27
C GLY A 24 1.10 1.64 11.90
N LEU A 25 1.13 1.30 10.60
CA LEU A 25 1.89 0.16 10.08
C LEU A 25 3.39 0.31 10.38
N ILE A 26 3.96 1.50 10.18
CA ILE A 26 5.35 1.81 10.53
C ILE A 26 5.60 1.59 12.02
N ILE A 27 4.70 2.05 12.89
CA ILE A 27 4.82 1.89 14.35
C ILE A 27 4.79 0.41 14.72
N CYS A 28 3.83 -0.36 14.20
CA CYS A 28 3.72 -1.80 14.49
C CYS A 28 4.96 -2.57 14.03
N LEU A 29 5.47 -2.31 12.83
CA LEU A 29 6.67 -2.97 12.32
C LEU A 29 7.93 -2.64 13.15
N ARG A 30 8.03 -1.43 13.68
CA ARG A 30 9.11 -1.07 14.61
C ARG A 30 8.97 -1.80 15.96
N ARG A 31 7.75 -1.88 16.49
CA ARG A 31 7.47 -2.60 17.75
C ARG A 31 7.65 -4.11 17.61
N PHE A 32 7.32 -4.67 16.45
CA PHE A 32 7.60 -6.06 16.09
C PHE A 32 9.09 -6.37 16.21
N GLU A 33 9.95 -5.55 15.58
CA GLU A 33 11.40 -5.70 15.64
C GLU A 33 11.94 -5.63 17.08
N LEU A 34 11.48 -4.66 17.86
CA LEU A 34 11.86 -4.51 19.27
C LEU A 34 11.41 -5.70 20.11
N SER A 35 10.21 -6.22 19.86
CA SER A 35 9.66 -7.37 20.58
C SER A 35 10.45 -8.64 20.27
N LEU A 36 10.87 -8.83 19.02
CA LEU A 36 11.76 -9.92 18.64
C LEU A 36 13.12 -9.81 19.32
N ALA A 37 13.74 -8.62 19.32
CA ALA A 37 15.01 -8.39 20.00
C ALA A 37 14.93 -8.67 21.52
N ALA A 38 13.76 -8.47 22.12
CA ALA A 38 13.50 -8.76 23.53
C ALA A 38 13.03 -10.22 23.79
N ASN A 39 13.01 -11.10 22.78
CA ASN A 39 12.43 -12.45 22.85
C ASN A 39 10.95 -12.49 23.31
N ASN A 40 10.22 -11.39 23.15
CA ASN A 40 8.80 -11.32 23.46
C ASN A 40 7.97 -11.75 22.25
N MET A 41 7.89 -13.06 22.05
CA MET A 41 7.20 -13.65 20.89
C MET A 41 5.70 -13.33 20.86
N ALA A 42 5.04 -13.27 22.01
CA ALA A 42 3.62 -12.93 22.09
C ALA A 42 3.36 -11.50 21.57
N GLN A 43 4.19 -10.54 21.98
CA GLN A 43 4.05 -9.17 21.46
C GLN A 43 4.44 -9.09 19.98
N ALA A 44 5.49 -9.78 19.54
CA ALA A 44 5.87 -9.82 18.14
C ALA A 44 4.72 -10.35 17.26
N GLN A 45 4.02 -11.40 17.70
CA GLN A 45 2.83 -11.91 17.03
C GLN A 45 1.74 -10.83 16.90
N ILE A 46 1.38 -10.17 17.99
CA ILE A 46 0.35 -9.12 18.03
C ILE A 46 0.71 -7.97 17.07
N GLU A 47 1.96 -7.51 17.08
CA GLU A 47 2.39 -6.40 16.24
C GLU A 47 2.35 -6.75 14.74
N LEU A 48 2.68 -8.00 14.37
CA LEU A 48 2.62 -8.43 12.97
C LEU A 48 1.17 -8.66 12.49
N GLU A 49 0.29 -9.16 13.35
CA GLU A 49 -1.15 -9.25 13.09
C GLU A 49 -1.79 -7.86 12.95
N THR A 50 -1.39 -6.91 13.80
CA THR A 50 -1.84 -5.51 13.72
C THR A 50 -1.34 -4.85 12.44
N ALA A 51 -0.08 -5.07 12.07
CA ALA A 51 0.48 -4.61 10.80
C ALA A 51 -0.29 -5.17 9.60
N THR A 52 -0.69 -6.44 9.65
CA THR A 52 -1.53 -7.09 8.63
C THR A 52 -2.88 -6.38 8.50
N THR A 53 -3.55 -6.11 9.63
CA THR A 53 -4.84 -5.40 9.65
C THR A 53 -4.74 -4.00 9.05
N LEU A 54 -3.70 -3.26 9.39
CA LEU A 54 -3.46 -1.91 8.85
C LEU A 54 -3.13 -1.92 7.35
N MET A 55 -2.45 -2.96 6.87
CA MET A 55 -2.22 -3.16 5.44
C MET A 55 -3.53 -3.40 4.67
N LEU A 56 -4.41 -4.26 5.20
CA LEU A 56 -5.75 -4.50 4.62
C LEU A 56 -6.61 -3.22 4.64
N ALA A 57 -6.62 -2.51 5.77
CA ALA A 57 -7.32 -1.22 5.90
C ALA A 57 -6.79 -0.18 4.91
N SER A 58 -5.48 -0.19 4.62
CA SER A 58 -4.88 0.65 3.58
C SER A 58 -5.41 0.28 2.18
N GLY A 59 -5.60 -1.02 1.90
CA GLY A 59 -6.23 -1.49 0.66
C GLY A 59 -7.67 -1.02 0.52
N ALA A 60 -8.49 -1.21 1.57
CA ALA A 60 -9.87 -0.75 1.59
C ALA A 60 -9.98 0.79 1.42
N ALA A 61 -9.07 1.55 2.03
CA ALA A 61 -9.00 3.00 1.83
C ALA A 61 -8.74 3.37 0.36
N MET A 62 -7.88 2.63 -0.34
CA MET A 62 -7.65 2.84 -1.78
C MET A 62 -8.89 2.52 -2.61
N GLU A 63 -9.56 1.40 -2.35
CA GLU A 63 -10.80 1.04 -3.05
C GLU A 63 -11.89 2.11 -2.88
N LEU A 64 -12.07 2.60 -1.65
CA LEU A 64 -12.99 3.68 -1.34
C LEU A 64 -12.59 4.99 -2.03
N ALA A 65 -11.29 5.30 -2.12
CA ALA A 65 -10.80 6.46 -2.87
C ALA A 65 -11.16 6.39 -4.36
N GLY A 66 -11.40 5.20 -4.89
CA GLY A 66 -11.83 4.96 -6.27
C GLY A 66 -13.34 4.72 -6.44
N SER A 67 -14.18 4.99 -5.44
CA SER A 67 -15.61 4.58 -5.43
C SER A 67 -16.57 5.43 -6.29
N PHE A 68 -16.05 6.31 -7.15
CA PHE A 68 -16.81 7.17 -8.07
C PHE A 68 -16.45 6.87 -9.55
N SER A 69 -17.17 7.45 -10.51
CA SER A 69 -16.99 7.14 -11.93
C SER A 69 -15.70 7.73 -12.53
N PRO A 70 -15.17 7.16 -13.63
CA PRO A 70 -14.05 7.77 -14.37
C PRO A 70 -14.34 9.19 -14.87
N GLN A 71 -15.60 9.49 -15.22
CA GLN A 71 -16.02 10.83 -15.63
C GLN A 71 -15.91 11.83 -14.47
N GLU A 72 -16.33 11.44 -13.26
CA GLU A 72 -16.17 12.27 -12.06
C GLU A 72 -14.70 12.44 -11.69
N TYR A 73 -13.86 11.41 -11.87
CA TYR A 73 -12.42 11.54 -11.69
C TYR A 73 -11.82 12.61 -12.61
N GLU A 74 -12.10 12.53 -13.91
CA GLU A 74 -11.52 13.42 -14.92
C GLU A 74 -11.98 14.87 -14.76
N HIS A 75 -13.26 15.09 -14.44
CA HIS A 75 -13.81 16.45 -14.36
C HIS A 75 -13.73 17.09 -12.97
N GLN A 76 -13.68 16.28 -11.90
CA GLN A 76 -13.74 16.81 -10.53
C GLN A 76 -12.47 16.57 -9.72
N VAL A 77 -11.78 15.44 -9.89
CA VAL A 77 -10.63 15.07 -9.03
C VAL A 77 -9.31 15.42 -9.68
N ARG A 78 -9.05 14.91 -10.90
CA ARG A 78 -7.80 15.11 -11.64
C ARG A 78 -7.40 16.59 -11.80
N PRO A 79 -8.32 17.54 -12.08
CA PRO A 79 -7.94 18.94 -12.23
C PRO A 79 -7.36 19.52 -10.93
N THR A 80 -7.80 19.03 -9.77
CA THR A 80 -7.27 19.46 -8.46
C THR A 80 -5.85 18.97 -8.18
N MET A 81 -5.37 17.98 -8.93
CA MET A 81 -4.02 17.40 -8.82
C MET A 81 -3.07 17.90 -9.93
N SER A 82 -3.51 18.86 -10.74
CA SER A 82 -2.74 19.43 -11.86
C SER A 82 -2.52 20.94 -11.64
N PRO A 83 -1.59 21.59 -12.35
CA PRO A 83 -1.48 23.05 -12.35
C PRO A 83 -2.82 23.71 -12.75
N PRO A 84 -3.21 24.85 -12.14
CA PRO A 84 -2.47 25.64 -11.16
C PRO A 84 -2.63 25.17 -9.69
N HIS A 85 -3.44 24.15 -9.42
CA HIS A 85 -3.76 23.71 -8.06
C HIS A 85 -2.58 23.00 -7.36
N VAL A 86 -1.69 22.37 -8.13
CA VAL A 86 -0.45 21.77 -7.63
C VAL A 86 0.74 22.40 -8.36
N LYS A 87 1.74 22.83 -7.59
CA LYS A 87 2.97 23.47 -8.11
C LYS A 87 3.97 22.46 -8.70
N SER A 88 3.92 21.22 -8.25
CA SER A 88 4.81 20.15 -8.73
C SER A 88 4.24 19.52 -10.00
N GLN A 89 5.09 19.32 -11.00
CA GLN A 89 4.73 18.53 -12.20
C GLN A 89 4.75 17.02 -11.94
N ASP A 90 5.31 16.57 -10.79
CA ASP A 90 5.50 15.15 -10.45
C ASP A 90 4.66 14.70 -9.25
N PHE A 91 3.48 15.31 -9.03
CA PHE A 91 2.64 14.98 -7.88
C PHE A 91 2.34 13.47 -7.82
N SER A 92 2.84 12.82 -6.77
CA SER A 92 2.73 11.37 -6.58
C SER A 92 2.78 11.01 -5.11
N GLY A 93 1.98 10.02 -4.71
CA GLY A 93 2.05 9.43 -3.36
C GLY A 93 3.41 8.82 -3.02
N LEU A 94 4.27 8.56 -4.01
CA LEU A 94 5.67 8.13 -3.81
C LEU A 94 6.55 9.20 -3.17
N MET A 95 6.14 10.47 -3.24
CA MET A 95 6.88 11.58 -2.64
C MET A 95 6.50 11.79 -1.15
N SER A 96 5.59 10.99 -0.61
CA SER A 96 5.21 11.13 0.80
C SER A 96 6.34 10.64 1.72
N TRP A 97 6.55 11.37 2.82
CA TRP A 97 7.56 11.03 3.83
C TRP A 97 7.27 9.67 4.47
N GLU A 98 5.99 9.35 4.65
CA GLU A 98 5.51 8.08 5.19
C GLU A 98 5.86 6.90 4.27
N HIS A 99 5.73 7.08 2.95
CA HIS A 99 6.11 6.03 1.99
C HIS A 99 7.61 5.72 2.07
N ALA A 100 8.45 6.76 2.08
CA ALA A 100 9.89 6.59 2.23
C ALA A 100 10.23 5.90 3.56
N ALA A 101 9.63 6.35 4.67
CA ALA A 101 9.84 5.76 5.99
C ALA A 101 9.42 4.28 6.06
N LEU A 102 8.29 3.91 5.45
CA LEU A 102 7.83 2.52 5.39
C LEU A 102 8.80 1.64 4.61
N VAL A 103 9.28 2.10 3.45
CA VAL A 103 10.25 1.37 2.64
C VAL A 103 11.56 1.14 3.41
N GLU A 104 12.05 2.13 4.16
CA GLU A 104 13.24 1.97 5.00
C GLU A 104 13.03 0.95 6.12
N VAL A 105 11.85 0.94 6.75
CA VAL A 105 11.50 -0.08 7.75
C VAL A 105 11.49 -1.48 7.12
N TRP A 106 10.92 -1.66 5.93
CA TRP A 106 10.95 -2.95 5.23
C TRP A 106 12.36 -3.40 4.85
N LYS A 107 13.20 -2.50 4.36
CA LYS A 107 14.61 -2.81 4.09
C LYS A 107 15.33 -3.29 5.35
N ARG A 108 15.10 -2.62 6.48
CA ARG A 108 15.68 -3.00 7.78
C ARG A 108 15.16 -4.34 8.28
N LEU A 109 13.88 -4.63 8.07
CA LEU A 109 13.26 -5.90 8.48
C LEU A 109 13.54 -7.07 7.54
N ARG A 110 14.08 -6.84 6.34
CA ARG A 110 14.41 -7.91 5.39
C ARG A 110 15.19 -9.07 6.02
N PRO A 111 16.34 -8.88 6.71
CA PRO A 111 17.05 -9.98 7.38
C PRO A 111 16.22 -10.66 8.48
N VAL A 112 15.32 -9.92 9.14
CA VAL A 112 14.42 -10.48 10.15
C VAL A 112 13.41 -11.44 9.51
N PHE A 113 12.83 -11.09 8.36
CA PHE A 113 11.94 -11.98 7.61
C PHE A 113 12.68 -13.17 7.00
N GLU A 114 13.96 -13.01 6.66
CA GLU A 114 14.80 -14.11 6.16
C GLU A 114 15.05 -15.18 7.22
N ALA A 115 15.31 -14.75 8.46
CA ALA A 115 15.58 -15.62 9.60
C ALA A 115 14.37 -15.77 10.56
N LEU A 116 13.14 -15.60 10.05
CA LEU A 116 11.95 -15.53 10.88
C LEU A 116 11.73 -16.84 11.69
N PRO A 117 11.49 -16.75 13.02
CA PRO A 117 11.12 -17.90 13.84
C PRO A 117 9.88 -18.62 13.31
N ALA A 118 9.88 -19.96 13.35
CA ALA A 118 8.77 -20.77 12.87
C ALA A 118 7.41 -20.38 13.47
N ALA A 119 7.40 -19.96 14.74
CA ALA A 119 6.21 -19.53 15.47
C ALA A 119 5.49 -18.32 14.86
N LEU A 120 6.17 -17.52 14.03
CA LEU A 120 5.61 -16.31 13.39
C LEU A 120 5.28 -16.49 11.91
N THR A 121 5.45 -17.71 11.38
CA THR A 121 5.28 -17.98 9.94
C THR A 121 3.86 -17.65 9.47
N ALA A 122 2.83 -18.06 10.22
CA ALA A 122 1.44 -17.82 9.84
C ALA A 122 1.09 -16.32 9.77
N GLN A 123 1.60 -15.53 10.71
CA GLN A 123 1.41 -14.07 10.74
C GLN A 123 2.16 -13.40 9.60
N HIS A 124 3.36 -13.88 9.29
CA HIS A 124 4.15 -13.37 8.17
C HIS A 124 3.50 -13.67 6.81
N ASP A 125 2.99 -14.90 6.61
CA ASP A 125 2.25 -15.27 5.40
C ASP A 125 1.01 -14.38 5.22
N SER A 126 0.26 -14.14 6.31
CA SER A 126 -0.89 -13.24 6.32
C SER A 126 -0.50 -11.80 5.98
N PHE A 127 0.62 -11.32 6.53
CA PHE A 127 1.15 -9.99 6.26
C PHE A 127 1.54 -9.81 4.78
N VAL A 128 2.20 -10.82 4.19
CA VAL A 128 2.57 -10.83 2.77
C VAL A 128 1.32 -10.87 1.87
N ALA A 129 0.31 -11.68 2.22
CA ALA A 129 -0.96 -11.72 1.50
C ALA A 129 -1.71 -10.37 1.56
N ALA A 130 -1.70 -9.71 2.73
CA ALA A 130 -2.27 -8.38 2.89
C ALA A 130 -1.55 -7.32 2.04
N TYR A 131 -0.23 -7.43 1.90
CA TYR A 131 0.55 -6.56 1.00
C TYR A 131 0.09 -6.70 -0.46
N PHE A 132 -0.10 -7.93 -0.95
CA PHE A 132 -0.64 -8.15 -2.29
C PHE A 132 -2.05 -7.61 -2.45
N SER A 133 -2.90 -7.74 -1.44
CA SER A 133 -4.26 -7.19 -1.44
C SER A 133 -4.24 -5.65 -1.58
N LEU A 134 -3.42 -4.95 -0.79
CA LEU A 134 -3.21 -3.50 -0.94
C LEU A 134 -2.68 -3.15 -2.33
N SER A 135 -1.68 -3.89 -2.81
CA SER A 135 -1.08 -3.62 -4.11
C SER A 135 -2.07 -3.79 -5.26
N HIS A 136 -2.95 -4.79 -5.16
CA HIS A 136 -4.01 -5.03 -6.14
C HIS A 136 -5.06 -3.92 -6.10
N ALA A 137 -5.54 -3.56 -4.92
CA ALA A 137 -6.49 -2.46 -4.72
C ALA A 137 -5.98 -1.15 -5.34
N HIS A 138 -4.73 -0.77 -5.05
CA HIS A 138 -4.13 0.43 -5.61
C HIS A 138 -4.04 0.37 -7.15
N LYS A 139 -3.60 -0.78 -7.70
CA LYS A 139 -3.54 -0.97 -9.15
C LYS A 139 -4.91 -0.87 -9.81
N ALA A 140 -5.94 -1.47 -9.21
CA ALA A 140 -7.30 -1.46 -9.73
C ALA A 140 -7.85 -0.03 -9.85
N VAL A 141 -7.60 0.82 -8.85
CA VAL A 141 -7.99 2.24 -8.88
C VAL A 141 -7.28 2.99 -10.03
N CYS A 142 -5.96 2.80 -10.18
CA CYS A 142 -5.23 3.41 -11.28
C CYS A 142 -5.73 2.91 -12.64
N GLN A 143 -6.03 1.62 -12.78
CA GLN A 143 -6.56 1.05 -14.02
C GLN A 143 -7.94 1.61 -14.36
N LYS A 144 -8.84 1.72 -13.37
CA LYS A 144 -10.17 2.30 -13.53
C LYS A 144 -10.13 3.73 -14.07
N PHE A 145 -9.14 4.52 -13.66
CA PHE A 145 -8.98 5.92 -14.07
C PHE A 145 -8.03 6.13 -15.26
N GLY A 146 -7.87 5.10 -16.10
CA GLY A 146 -7.13 5.21 -17.36
C GLY A 146 -5.62 5.11 -17.21
N GLY A 147 -5.08 4.72 -16.05
CA GLY A 147 -3.65 4.54 -15.82
C GLY A 147 -2.99 3.39 -16.58
N GLY A 148 -3.77 2.64 -17.39
CA GLY A 148 -3.28 1.68 -18.39
C GLY A 148 -3.03 2.29 -19.78
N GLU A 149 -3.58 3.46 -20.06
CA GLU A 149 -3.57 4.10 -21.39
C GLU A 149 -2.97 5.52 -21.35
N MET A 150 -3.18 6.24 -20.25
CA MET A 150 -2.54 7.53 -19.98
C MET A 150 -1.24 7.34 -19.20
N GLY A 151 -0.24 8.16 -19.53
CA GLY A 151 1.02 8.26 -18.80
C GLY A 151 0.78 8.47 -17.31
N SER A 152 1.67 7.93 -16.48
CA SER A 152 1.66 8.25 -15.06
C SER A 152 1.76 9.76 -14.86
N LEU A 153 1.12 10.31 -13.82
CA LEU A 153 1.32 11.72 -13.40
C LEU A 153 2.81 12.09 -13.24
N ARG A 154 3.69 11.10 -13.08
CA ARG A 154 5.14 11.26 -12.94
C ARG A 154 5.95 11.06 -14.24
N CYS A 155 5.38 10.37 -15.24
CA CYS A 155 6.13 10.04 -16.46
C CYS A 155 5.21 9.60 -17.58
N ASP A 156 5.24 10.34 -18.70
CA ASP A 156 4.50 10.00 -19.92
C ASP A 156 5.02 8.74 -20.64
N ARG A 157 6.20 8.24 -20.27
CA ARG A 157 6.87 7.09 -20.93
C ARG A 157 6.52 5.73 -20.36
N SER A 158 5.73 5.66 -19.27
CA SER A 158 5.31 4.40 -18.67
C SER A 158 3.92 4.51 -18.06
N THR A 159 3.11 3.46 -18.21
CA THR A 159 1.78 3.40 -17.61
C THR A 159 1.87 3.33 -16.09
N ALA A 160 0.84 3.84 -15.40
CA ALA A 160 0.76 3.75 -13.94
C ALA A 160 0.74 2.28 -13.49
N THR A 161 0.02 1.42 -14.20
CA THR A 161 -0.10 -0.01 -13.87
C THR A 161 1.23 -0.77 -13.98
N SER A 162 2.02 -0.55 -15.04
CA SER A 162 3.32 -1.21 -15.21
C SER A 162 4.35 -0.75 -14.17
N THR A 163 4.28 0.51 -13.76
CA THR A 163 5.11 1.05 -12.68
C THR A 163 4.74 0.43 -11.34
N LEU A 164 3.43 0.28 -11.06
CA LEU A 164 2.95 -0.39 -9.86
C LEU A 164 3.39 -1.84 -9.82
N ASP A 165 3.31 -2.59 -10.93
CA ASP A 165 3.77 -3.99 -10.98
C ASP A 165 5.26 -4.14 -10.60
N LYS A 166 6.12 -3.24 -11.11
CA LYS A 166 7.55 -3.21 -10.75
C LYS A 166 7.73 -2.96 -9.24
N PHE A 167 6.94 -2.04 -8.69
CA PHE A 167 6.99 -1.78 -7.25
C PHE A 167 6.47 -2.96 -6.43
N THR A 168 5.40 -3.62 -6.88
CA THR A 168 4.88 -4.84 -6.25
C THR A 168 5.97 -5.88 -6.11
N GLN A 169 6.65 -6.16 -7.22
CA GLN A 169 7.71 -7.16 -7.25
C GLN A 169 8.91 -6.76 -6.38
N SER A 170 9.34 -5.50 -6.45
CA SER A 170 10.49 -5.00 -5.68
C SER A 170 10.24 -5.04 -4.17
N ARG A 171 9.03 -4.66 -3.74
CA ARG A 171 8.66 -4.63 -2.32
C ARG A 171 8.42 -6.03 -1.78
N TRP A 172 7.84 -6.92 -2.59
CA TRP A 172 7.70 -8.34 -2.21
C TRP A 172 9.05 -8.97 -1.86
N GLN A 173 10.13 -8.66 -2.59
CA GLN A 173 11.48 -9.17 -2.26
C GLN A 173 12.03 -8.69 -0.91
N LEU A 174 11.51 -7.58 -0.38
CA LEU A 174 11.85 -7.09 0.96
C LEU A 174 11.02 -7.81 2.03
N LEU A 175 9.75 -8.09 1.73
CA LEU A 175 8.80 -8.65 2.67
C LEU A 175 8.91 -10.17 2.80
N ASP A 176 9.20 -10.88 1.71
CA ASP A 176 9.34 -12.34 1.68
C ASP A 176 10.62 -12.73 0.93
N PRO A 177 11.79 -12.50 1.55
CA PRO A 177 13.09 -12.76 0.90
C PRO A 177 13.30 -14.24 0.53
N ASN A 178 12.64 -15.15 1.24
CA ASN A 178 12.70 -16.59 1.01
C ASN A 178 11.61 -17.11 0.03
N ARG A 179 10.70 -16.24 -0.43
CA ARG A 179 9.56 -16.59 -1.29
C ARG A 179 8.68 -17.71 -0.72
N ARG A 180 8.52 -17.75 0.61
CA ARG A 180 7.75 -18.80 1.31
C ARG A 180 6.26 -18.70 0.98
N ALA A 181 5.72 -17.48 0.92
CA ALA A 181 4.30 -17.27 0.65
C ALA A 181 3.91 -17.67 -0.79
N ALA A 182 4.86 -17.65 -1.74
CA ALA A 182 4.61 -18.13 -3.11
C ALA A 182 4.53 -19.66 -3.21
N ALA A 183 5.12 -20.41 -2.27
CA ALA A 183 5.07 -21.87 -2.27
C ALA A 183 3.67 -22.41 -1.88
N GLY A 184 2.86 -21.61 -1.19
CA GLY A 184 1.49 -21.95 -0.76
C GLY A 184 0.38 -21.16 -1.46
N CYS A 185 0.60 -20.68 -2.69
CA CYS A 185 -0.24 -19.69 -3.37
C CYS A 185 -1.77 -19.97 -3.27
N PRO A 186 -2.55 -19.13 -2.55
CA PRO A 186 -4.01 -19.27 -2.44
C PRO A 186 -4.79 -18.63 -3.60
N PHE A 187 -4.12 -18.06 -4.60
CA PHE A 187 -4.74 -17.29 -5.70
C PHE A 187 -4.57 -17.90 -7.09
N ARG A 188 -4.48 -19.24 -7.18
CA ARG A 188 -4.75 -19.93 -8.45
C ARG A 188 -6.25 -20.21 -8.56
N SER A 189 -6.96 -19.34 -9.28
CA SER A 189 -8.23 -19.66 -9.94
C SER A 189 -8.26 -18.94 -11.27
#